data_AF-A0A538BZ36-F1
#
_entry.id   AF-A0A538BZ36-F1
#
_cell.length_a   1.000
_cell.length_b   1.000
_cell.length_c   1.000
_cell.angle_alpha   90.00
_cell.angle_beta   90.00
_cell.angle_gamma   90.00
#
_symmetry.space_group_name_H-M   'P 1'
#
loop_
_entity.id
_entity.type
_entity.pdbx_description
1 polymer ?
#
loop_
_entity_poly.entity_id
_entity_poly.type
_entity_poly.pdbx_seq_one_letter_code
_entity_poly.pdbx_strand_id
1 'polypeptide(L)'
;MLFDLRGRGRRRTVQTIYLGLALLMGIGLVGFGIGGGFGGGGILSGVGNSEGSGSASYASQIKKLQKQTLRQPNNIGAWERLTNAQLHEAGGEAYVSNGGPTAKGRELFSQTAVSWEHYLALNPPKPSVPLAKEMLRLFGEEGLNRPASAVQVLQIVVAAEPDNAAYYSLLAQYAYKARNTRVGDLAAAKAVKLAPPEQRARVKTELQAAKKSPSGGETLTGTTNGKTFTVKSNGRGGYSGAVPQSTSTTPGSSTPAKK
;
A
#
# COMPACT_ATOMS: atom_id res chain seq x y z
N MET A 1 14.38 25.85 38.55
CA MET A 1 15.54 24.94 38.66
C MET A 1 16.24 24.93 37.31
N LEU A 2 17.27 25.76 37.20
CA LEU A 2 17.94 26.15 35.96
C LEU A 2 19.12 25.19 35.77
N PHE A 3 19.01 24.23 34.85
CA PHE A 3 20.08 23.27 34.59
C PHE A 3 21.24 23.97 33.86
N ASP A 4 22.31 24.14 34.62
CA ASP A 4 23.62 24.60 34.20
C ASP A 4 24.17 23.74 33.04
N LEU A 5 24.52 24.37 31.93
CA LEU A 5 25.03 23.74 30.70
C LEU A 5 26.42 24.30 30.32
N ARG A 6 27.24 24.61 31.32
CA ARG A 6 28.56 25.25 31.13
C ARG A 6 29.72 24.27 31.02
N GLY A 7 29.62 23.29 30.11
CA GLY A 7 30.71 22.34 29.79
C GLY A 7 31.17 22.46 28.32
N ARG A 8 32.39 22.97 28.11
CA ARG A 8 32.99 23.39 26.81
C ARG A 8 33.12 22.31 25.72
N GLY A 9 32.90 21.04 26.04
CA GLY A 9 32.92 19.91 25.09
C GLY A 9 31.55 19.43 24.60
N ARG A 10 30.45 19.76 25.30
CA ARG A 10 29.14 19.14 25.05
C ARG A 10 28.45 19.66 23.79
N ARG A 11 28.79 20.86 23.31
CA ARG A 11 28.26 21.42 22.06
C ARG A 11 28.61 20.57 20.85
N ARG A 12 29.84 20.04 20.77
CA ARG A 12 30.26 19.20 19.63
C ARG A 12 29.58 17.84 19.67
N THR A 13 29.54 17.17 20.82
CA THR A 13 28.85 15.88 20.96
C THR A 13 27.35 15.99 20.65
N VAL A 14 26.69 17.02 21.16
CA VAL A 14 25.27 17.28 20.87
C VAL A 14 25.07 17.60 19.38
N GLN A 15 25.97 18.38 18.77
CA GLN A 15 25.93 18.67 17.34
C GLN A 15 26.18 17.42 16.49
N THR A 16 27.09 16.51 16.88
CA THR A 16 27.32 15.23 16.20
C THR A 16 26.13 14.28 16.34
N ILE A 17 25.48 14.25 17.51
CA ILE A 17 24.25 13.47 17.71
C ILE A 17 23.12 14.02 16.84
N TYR A 18 22.92 15.33 16.78
CA TYR A 18 21.88 15.93 15.93
C TYR A 18 22.21 15.86 14.44
N LEU A 19 23.48 16.00 14.01
CA LEU A 19 23.87 15.77 12.62
C LEU A 19 23.71 14.30 12.25
N GLY A 20 24.04 13.38 13.16
CA GLY A 20 23.83 11.94 12.98
C GLY A 20 22.33 11.59 12.92
N LEU A 21 21.51 12.23 13.76
CA LEU A 21 20.05 12.09 13.73
C LEU A 21 19.46 12.67 12.45
N ALA A 22 19.95 13.83 12.00
CA ALA A 22 19.51 14.49 10.76
C ALA A 22 19.95 13.70 9.52
N LEU A 23 21.12 13.07 9.54
CA LEU A 23 21.59 12.18 8.49
C LEU A 23 20.80 10.86 8.50
N LEU A 24 20.46 10.32 9.67
CA LEU A 24 19.58 9.15 9.82
C LEU A 24 18.15 9.45 9.33
N MET A 25 17.62 10.63 9.63
CA MET A 25 16.32 11.08 9.12
C MET A 25 16.40 11.35 7.61
N GLY A 26 17.45 12.01 7.12
CA GLY A 26 17.62 12.35 5.71
C GLY A 26 17.86 11.14 4.81
N ILE A 27 18.74 10.21 5.21
CA ILE A 27 19.02 8.97 4.46
C ILE A 27 17.85 7.98 4.62
N GLY A 28 17.18 7.96 5.79
CA GLY A 28 15.97 7.16 6.01
C GLY A 28 14.79 7.59 5.15
N LEU A 29 14.69 8.88 4.81
CA LEU A 29 13.61 9.43 3.96
C LEU A 29 13.93 9.30 2.46
N VAL A 30 15.18 9.52 2.05
CA VAL A 30 15.58 9.61 0.63
C VAL A 30 15.96 8.24 0.04
N GLY A 31 16.56 7.35 0.83
CA GLY A 31 16.92 6.00 0.37
C GLY A 31 15.79 4.97 0.41
N PHE A 32 14.70 5.28 1.12
CA PHE A 32 13.66 4.29 1.42
C PHE A 32 12.22 4.80 1.38
N GLY A 33 11.94 6.09 1.17
CA GLY A 33 10.55 6.57 1.05
C GLY A 33 9.63 6.14 2.22
N ILE A 34 10.19 5.85 3.40
CA ILE A 34 9.44 5.55 4.62
C ILE A 34 9.45 6.78 5.51
N GLY A 35 8.44 7.60 5.26
CA GLY A 35 7.80 8.46 6.25
C GLY A 35 6.32 8.12 6.26
N GLY A 36 5.98 6.88 6.61
CA GLY A 36 4.63 6.35 6.58
C GLY A 36 4.69 4.85 6.36
N GLY A 37 3.94 4.06 7.12
CA GLY A 37 3.79 2.65 6.81
C GLY A 37 3.38 2.50 5.35
N PHE A 38 4.02 1.59 4.61
CA PHE A 38 3.67 1.31 3.21
C PHE A 38 2.30 0.59 3.05
N GLY A 39 1.43 0.69 4.05
CA GLY A 39 -0.02 0.70 3.90
C GLY A 39 -0.51 2.14 4.04
N GLY A 40 -0.81 2.76 2.90
CA GLY A 40 -1.38 4.11 2.81
C GLY A 40 -0.36 5.25 2.79
N GLY A 41 0.07 5.68 1.59
CA GLY A 41 0.46 7.08 1.37
C GLY A 41 1.92 7.48 1.16
N GLY A 42 2.88 6.57 0.92
CA GLY A 42 4.32 6.94 0.89
C GLY A 42 5.02 7.08 -0.46
N ILE A 43 4.65 6.30 -1.47
CA ILE A 43 5.30 6.28 -2.81
C ILE A 43 4.38 6.68 -3.96
N LEU A 44 3.10 6.96 -3.65
CA LEU A 44 2.11 7.40 -4.63
C LEU A 44 1.94 8.93 -4.65
N SER A 45 2.49 9.66 -3.68
CA SER A 45 2.38 11.12 -3.59
C SER A 45 3.47 11.88 -4.36
N GLY A 46 4.43 11.17 -4.96
CA GLY A 46 5.54 11.77 -5.72
C GLY A 46 5.37 11.79 -7.25
N VAL A 47 4.34 11.15 -7.79
CA VAL A 47 4.05 11.13 -9.24
C VAL A 47 2.67 11.76 -9.46
N GLY A 48 2.59 13.06 -9.23
CA GLY A 48 1.34 13.81 -9.40
C GLY A 48 1.52 15.29 -9.73
N ASN A 49 2.73 15.83 -9.64
CA ASN A 49 2.98 17.25 -9.92
C ASN A 49 3.93 17.41 -11.11
N SER A 50 3.36 17.29 -12.30
CA SER A 50 3.69 18.02 -13.54
C SER A 50 3.04 17.25 -14.69
N GLU A 51 1.92 17.77 -15.18
CA GLU A 51 1.69 18.11 -16.60
C GLU A 51 0.18 18.29 -16.80
N GLY A 52 -0.23 19.53 -17.06
CA GLY A 52 -1.53 19.78 -17.66
C GLY A 52 -1.57 19.11 -19.02
N SER A 53 -2.38 18.06 -19.16
CA SER A 53 -2.67 17.41 -20.43
C SER A 53 -4.19 17.47 -20.61
N GLY A 54 -4.64 18.26 -21.58
CA GLY A 54 -6.04 18.26 -22.00
C GLY A 54 -6.45 16.82 -22.28
N SER A 55 -7.36 16.30 -21.46
CA SER A 55 -7.71 14.88 -21.42
C SER A 55 -8.34 14.45 -22.75
N ALA A 56 -7.51 13.91 -23.65
CA ALA A 56 -8.01 13.15 -24.77
C ALA A 56 -8.79 11.96 -24.19
N SER A 57 -10.11 11.96 -24.35
CA SER A 57 -10.93 10.82 -23.91
C SER A 57 -10.60 9.61 -24.78
N TYR A 58 -10.23 8.52 -24.13
CA TYR A 58 -9.95 7.23 -24.74
C TYR A 58 -11.23 6.40 -24.95
N ALA A 59 -12.40 6.92 -24.56
CA ALA A 59 -13.68 6.20 -24.63
C ALA A 59 -13.98 5.61 -26.03
N SER A 60 -13.70 6.34 -27.10
CA SER A 60 -13.86 5.86 -28.48
C SER A 60 -12.89 4.73 -28.82
N GLN A 61 -11.64 4.84 -28.36
CA GLN A 61 -10.61 3.82 -28.55
C GLN A 61 -10.92 2.55 -27.76
N ILE A 62 -11.38 2.68 -26.52
CA ILE A 62 -11.84 1.58 -25.68
C ILE A 62 -12.96 0.83 -26.37
N LYS A 63 -14.01 1.51 -26.86
CA LYS A 63 -15.11 0.86 -27.59
C LYS A 63 -14.64 0.11 -28.83
N LYS A 64 -13.69 0.67 -29.59
CA LYS A 64 -13.12 0.01 -30.78
C LYS A 64 -12.33 -1.25 -30.38
N LEU A 65 -11.49 -1.16 -29.36
CA LEU A 65 -10.68 -2.27 -28.87
C LEU A 65 -11.52 -3.36 -28.18
N GLN A 66 -12.60 -2.99 -27.49
CA GLN A 66 -13.59 -3.94 -26.96
C GLN A 66 -14.26 -4.73 -28.10
N LYS A 67 -14.72 -4.06 -29.16
CA LYS A 67 -15.26 -4.77 -30.34
C LYS A 67 -14.22 -5.68 -30.99
N GLN A 68 -12.96 -5.25 -31.03
CA GLN A 68 -11.88 -6.05 -31.59
C GLN A 68 -11.57 -7.29 -30.74
N THR A 69 -11.50 -7.15 -29.41
CA THR A 69 -11.27 -8.27 -28.49
C THR A 69 -12.44 -9.26 -28.50
N LEU A 70 -13.69 -8.79 -28.68
CA LEU A 70 -14.84 -9.68 -28.88
C LEU A 70 -14.76 -10.48 -30.19
N ARG A 71 -14.25 -9.88 -31.28
CA ARG A 71 -14.05 -10.57 -32.56
C ARG A 71 -12.81 -11.46 -32.58
N GLN A 72 -11.80 -11.08 -31.81
CA GLN A 72 -10.49 -11.75 -31.74
C GLN A 72 -10.10 -11.97 -30.28
N PRO A 73 -10.78 -12.90 -29.57
CA PRO A 73 -10.57 -13.11 -28.13
C PRO A 73 -9.18 -13.64 -27.80
N ASN A 74 -8.47 -14.23 -28.77
CA ASN A 74 -7.12 -14.76 -28.57
C ASN A 74 -6.01 -13.77 -28.99
N ASN A 75 -6.36 -12.53 -29.36
CA ASN A 75 -5.37 -11.54 -29.77
C ASN A 75 -4.76 -10.84 -28.55
N ILE A 76 -3.59 -11.33 -28.11
CA ILE A 76 -2.83 -10.80 -26.97
C ILE A 76 -2.64 -9.28 -27.08
N GLY A 77 -2.19 -8.79 -28.24
CA GLY A 77 -1.91 -7.37 -28.44
C GLY A 77 -3.18 -6.49 -28.47
N ALA A 78 -4.35 -7.06 -28.73
CA ALA A 78 -5.63 -6.33 -28.63
C ALA A 78 -6.02 -6.14 -27.15
N TRP A 79 -5.85 -7.18 -26.32
CA TRP A 79 -6.11 -7.11 -24.88
C TRP A 79 -5.13 -6.21 -24.14
N GLU A 80 -3.85 -6.21 -24.52
CA GLU A 80 -2.86 -5.31 -23.96
C GLU A 80 -3.22 -3.84 -24.23
N ARG A 81 -3.52 -3.51 -25.50
CA ARG A 81 -3.93 -2.16 -25.90
C ARG A 81 -5.24 -1.73 -25.23
N LEU A 82 -6.19 -2.66 -25.09
CA LEU A 82 -7.44 -2.38 -24.39
C LEU A 82 -7.19 -2.02 -22.92
N THR A 83 -6.42 -2.85 -22.22
CA THR A 83 -6.08 -2.63 -20.80
C THR A 83 -5.37 -1.29 -20.62
N ASN A 84 -4.40 -1.00 -21.47
CA ASN A 84 -3.66 0.26 -21.45
C ASN A 84 -4.59 1.48 -21.70
N ALA A 85 -5.45 1.43 -22.73
CA ALA A 85 -6.39 2.51 -23.00
C ALA A 85 -7.40 2.73 -21.85
N GLN A 86 -7.89 1.66 -21.22
CA GLN A 86 -8.78 1.77 -20.07
C GLN A 86 -8.09 2.40 -18.86
N LEU A 87 -6.82 2.07 -18.64
CA LEU A 87 -6.05 2.63 -17.53
C LEU A 87 -5.79 4.13 -17.70
N HIS A 88 -5.44 4.57 -18.92
CA HIS A 88 -5.30 5.99 -19.24
C HIS A 88 -6.62 6.76 -19.05
N GLU A 89 -7.74 6.20 -19.52
CA GLU A 89 -9.07 6.79 -19.29
C GLU A 89 -9.36 6.91 -17.78
N ALA A 90 -9.02 5.88 -17.01
CA ALA A 90 -9.33 5.81 -15.59
C ALA A 90 -8.53 6.79 -14.72
N GLY A 91 -7.50 7.45 -15.28
CA GLY A 91 -6.80 8.55 -14.64
C GLY A 91 -7.51 9.91 -14.74
N GLY A 92 -8.58 10.02 -15.54
CA GLY A 92 -9.31 11.27 -15.73
C GLY A 92 -10.15 11.70 -14.51
N GLU A 93 -10.42 13.00 -14.39
CA GLU A 93 -11.18 13.60 -13.28
C GLU A 93 -12.60 13.03 -13.11
N ALA A 94 -13.19 12.47 -14.17
CA ALA A 94 -14.48 11.79 -14.11
C ALA A 94 -14.43 10.46 -13.31
N TYR A 95 -13.24 9.87 -13.18
CA TYR A 95 -13.01 8.54 -12.63
C TYR A 95 -12.26 8.59 -11.29
N VAL A 96 -11.45 9.63 -11.06
CA VAL A 96 -10.72 9.83 -9.81
C VAL A 96 -11.01 11.20 -9.24
N SER A 97 -11.29 11.25 -7.94
CA SER A 97 -11.53 12.47 -7.16
C SER A 97 -10.54 12.56 -5.98
N ASN A 98 -10.54 13.69 -5.26
CA ASN A 98 -9.70 13.88 -4.08
C ASN A 98 -9.91 12.81 -2.97
N GLY A 99 -11.04 12.10 -2.99
CA GLY A 99 -11.34 10.99 -2.05
C GLY A 99 -11.00 9.58 -2.57
N GLY A 100 -10.41 9.46 -3.76
CA GLY A 100 -10.18 8.21 -4.47
C GLY A 100 -11.10 8.00 -5.68
N PRO A 101 -11.21 6.76 -6.19
CA PRO A 101 -11.98 6.46 -7.39
C PRO A 101 -13.48 6.69 -7.15
N THR A 102 -14.11 7.36 -8.12
CA THR A 102 -15.57 7.56 -8.16
C THR A 102 -16.27 6.23 -8.43
N ALA A 103 -17.60 6.17 -8.32
CA ALA A 103 -18.35 4.96 -8.69
C ALA A 103 -18.05 4.52 -10.13
N LYS A 104 -17.98 5.48 -11.06
CA LYS A 104 -17.58 5.23 -12.45
C LYS A 104 -16.12 4.78 -12.57
N GLY A 105 -15.22 5.35 -11.77
CA GLY A 105 -13.83 4.91 -11.71
C GLY A 105 -13.67 3.48 -11.22
N ARG A 106 -14.43 3.07 -10.19
CA ARG A 106 -14.42 1.69 -9.69
C ARG A 106 -14.93 0.69 -10.72
N GLU A 107 -15.96 1.06 -11.46
CA GLU A 107 -16.47 0.26 -12.58
C GLU A 107 -15.42 0.11 -13.67
N LEU A 108 -14.82 1.23 -14.12
CA LEU A 108 -13.77 1.20 -15.12
C LEU A 108 -12.55 0.41 -14.65
N PHE A 109 -12.11 0.57 -13.39
CA PHE A 109 -11.03 -0.24 -12.81
C PHE A 109 -11.36 -1.72 -12.82
N SER A 110 -12.60 -2.10 -12.51
CA SER A 110 -13.05 -3.49 -12.55
C SER A 110 -13.01 -4.05 -13.97
N GLN A 111 -13.40 -3.25 -14.96
CA GLN A 111 -13.29 -3.62 -16.37
C GLN A 111 -11.82 -3.76 -16.82
N THR A 112 -10.94 -2.86 -16.40
CA THR A 112 -9.50 -2.95 -16.66
C THR A 112 -8.90 -4.21 -16.04
N ALA A 113 -9.32 -4.57 -14.82
CA ALA A 113 -8.89 -5.80 -14.17
C ALA A 113 -9.28 -7.04 -14.97
N VAL A 114 -10.51 -7.10 -15.50
CA VAL A 114 -10.97 -8.19 -16.35
C VAL A 114 -10.17 -8.27 -17.65
N SER A 115 -9.92 -7.14 -18.32
CA SER A 115 -9.10 -7.10 -19.54
C SER A 115 -7.67 -7.58 -19.28
N TRP A 116 -7.08 -7.20 -18.14
CA TRP A 116 -5.76 -7.65 -17.72
C TRP A 116 -5.71 -9.15 -17.42
N GLU A 117 -6.71 -9.67 -16.69
CA GLU A 117 -6.81 -11.10 -16.40
C GLU A 117 -6.93 -11.93 -17.69
N HIS A 118 -7.73 -11.46 -18.67
CA HIS A 118 -7.78 -12.07 -19.99
C HIS A 118 -6.45 -11.99 -20.73
N TYR A 119 -5.79 -10.84 -20.72
CA TYR A 119 -4.45 -10.68 -21.31
C TYR A 119 -3.46 -11.71 -20.72
N LEU A 120 -3.44 -11.87 -19.40
CA LEU A 120 -2.57 -12.85 -18.75
C LEU A 120 -2.97 -14.30 -19.03
N ALA A 121 -4.26 -14.60 -19.12
CA ALA A 121 -4.76 -15.94 -19.44
C ALA A 121 -4.33 -16.41 -20.84
N LEU A 122 -4.03 -15.49 -21.75
CA LEU A 122 -3.46 -15.80 -23.07
C LEU A 122 -1.96 -16.13 -23.02
N ASN A 123 -1.35 -16.15 -21.83
CA ASN A 123 0.07 -16.47 -21.60
C ASN A 123 1.00 -15.67 -22.53
N PRO A 124 1.01 -14.33 -22.42
CA PRO A 124 1.83 -13.50 -23.26
C PRO A 124 3.31 -13.88 -23.08
N PRO A 125 4.08 -14.11 -24.16
CA PRO A 125 5.46 -14.56 -24.06
C PRO A 125 6.35 -13.54 -23.35
N LYS A 126 5.98 -12.26 -23.42
CA LYS A 126 6.60 -11.16 -22.67
C LYS A 126 5.50 -10.25 -22.13
N PRO A 127 5.05 -10.44 -20.89
CA PRO A 127 4.11 -9.53 -20.26
C PRO A 127 4.70 -8.12 -20.17
N SER A 128 3.91 -7.10 -20.44
CA SER A 128 4.35 -5.71 -20.34
C SER A 128 4.61 -5.32 -18.89
N VAL A 129 5.89 -5.14 -18.53
CA VAL A 129 6.32 -4.73 -17.18
C VAL A 129 5.84 -3.32 -16.82
N PRO A 130 5.89 -2.31 -17.72
CA PRO A 130 5.33 -0.99 -17.45
C PRO A 130 3.83 -1.07 -17.13
N LEU A 131 3.06 -1.80 -17.94
CA LEU A 131 1.63 -1.98 -17.71
C LEU A 131 1.36 -2.71 -16.38
N ALA A 132 2.16 -3.74 -16.05
CA ALA A 132 2.07 -4.44 -14.77
C ALA A 132 2.29 -3.47 -13.59
N LYS A 133 3.31 -2.61 -13.65
CA LYS A 133 3.56 -1.62 -12.59
C LYS A 133 2.38 -0.66 -12.41
N GLU A 134 1.72 -0.25 -13.48
CA GLU A 134 0.54 0.60 -13.39
C GLU A 134 -0.67 -0.16 -12.81
N MET A 135 -0.87 -1.43 -13.17
CA MET A 135 -1.90 -2.30 -12.61
C MET A 135 -1.76 -2.49 -11.09
N LEU A 136 -0.54 -2.37 -10.55
CA LEU A 136 -0.32 -2.44 -9.10
C LEU A 136 -1.07 -1.33 -8.34
N ARG A 137 -1.14 -0.11 -8.90
CA ARG A 137 -1.91 1.00 -8.31
C ARG A 137 -3.41 0.67 -8.30
N LEU A 138 -3.89 0.06 -9.39
CA LEU A 138 -5.29 -0.33 -9.54
C LEU A 138 -5.70 -1.42 -8.55
N PHE A 139 -4.83 -2.41 -8.29
CA PHE A 139 -5.11 -3.49 -7.34
C PHE A 139 -4.79 -3.15 -5.87
N GLY A 140 -4.09 -2.04 -5.63
CA GLY A 140 -3.81 -1.53 -4.29
C GLY A 140 -5.06 -1.10 -3.52
N GLU A 141 -4.86 -0.74 -2.25
CA GLU A 141 -5.95 -0.36 -1.32
C GLU A 141 -6.76 0.85 -1.79
N GLU A 142 -6.11 1.79 -2.50
CA GLU A 142 -6.75 3.00 -3.03
C GLU A 142 -7.62 2.72 -4.26
N GLY A 143 -7.40 1.60 -4.95
CA GLY A 143 -8.15 1.19 -6.13
C GLY A 143 -9.23 0.14 -5.80
N LEU A 144 -9.01 -1.08 -6.27
CA LEU A 144 -9.91 -2.23 -6.10
C LEU A 144 -9.68 -2.99 -4.80
N ASN A 145 -8.59 -2.74 -4.08
CA ASN A 145 -8.20 -3.47 -2.86
C ASN A 145 -8.20 -5.00 -3.07
N ARG A 146 -7.53 -5.45 -4.14
CA ARG A 146 -7.39 -6.87 -4.53
C ARG A 146 -5.94 -7.34 -4.33
N PRO A 147 -5.53 -7.68 -3.09
CA PRO A 147 -4.14 -8.01 -2.80
C PRO A 147 -3.67 -9.27 -3.54
N ALA A 148 -4.54 -10.24 -3.80
CA ALA A 148 -4.18 -11.44 -4.56
C ALA A 148 -3.80 -11.11 -6.02
N SER A 149 -4.53 -10.21 -6.68
CA SER A 149 -4.21 -9.74 -8.03
C SER A 149 -2.91 -8.91 -8.03
N ALA A 150 -2.69 -8.09 -6.99
CA ALA A 150 -1.43 -7.37 -6.82
C ALA A 150 -0.21 -8.31 -6.69
N VAL A 151 -0.36 -9.47 -6.03
CA VAL A 151 0.70 -10.49 -5.96
C VAL A 151 1.04 -11.02 -7.35
N GLN A 152 0.04 -11.34 -8.19
CA GLN A 152 0.28 -11.84 -9.55
C GLN A 152 1.03 -10.81 -10.41
N VAL A 153 0.62 -9.54 -10.31
CA VAL A 153 1.29 -8.43 -10.98
C VAL A 153 2.74 -8.30 -10.50
N LEU A 154 2.97 -8.34 -9.19
CA LEU A 154 4.32 -8.23 -8.63
C LEU A 154 5.22 -9.41 -9.00
N GLN A 155 4.66 -10.61 -9.19
CA GLN A 155 5.40 -11.76 -9.70
C GLN A 155 5.97 -11.51 -11.10
N ILE A 156 5.21 -10.82 -11.96
CA ILE A 156 5.69 -10.40 -13.29
C ILE A 156 6.82 -9.37 -13.14
N VAL A 157 6.65 -8.38 -12.27
CA VAL A 157 7.65 -7.31 -12.06
C VAL A 157 8.96 -7.87 -11.50
N VAL A 158 8.92 -8.72 -10.46
CA VAL A 158 10.15 -9.30 -9.88
C VAL A 158 10.81 -10.35 -10.79
N ALA A 159 10.06 -10.95 -11.72
CA ALA A 159 10.66 -11.82 -12.74
C ALA A 159 11.46 -11.01 -13.76
N ALA A 160 11.00 -9.80 -14.08
CA ALA A 160 11.73 -8.88 -14.96
C ALA A 160 12.86 -8.12 -14.26
N GLU A 161 12.70 -7.81 -12.97
CA GLU A 161 13.68 -7.08 -12.15
C GLU A 161 14.07 -7.90 -10.90
N PRO A 162 14.86 -8.98 -11.07
CA PRO A 162 15.14 -9.95 -10.02
C PRO A 162 16.08 -9.45 -8.92
N ASP A 163 16.78 -8.34 -9.13
CA ASP A 163 17.76 -7.79 -8.19
C ASP A 163 17.18 -6.65 -7.34
N ASN A 164 15.90 -6.31 -7.52
CA ASN A 164 15.26 -5.21 -6.82
C ASN A 164 14.63 -5.67 -5.50
N ALA A 165 15.34 -5.44 -4.38
CA ALA A 165 14.88 -5.78 -3.04
C ALA A 165 13.51 -5.16 -2.68
N ALA A 166 13.20 -3.95 -3.18
CA ALA A 166 11.97 -3.24 -2.85
C ALA A 166 10.73 -3.94 -3.40
N TYR A 167 10.79 -4.45 -4.65
CA TYR A 167 9.66 -5.21 -5.22
C TYR A 167 9.43 -6.54 -4.50
N TYR A 168 10.48 -7.20 -4.01
CA TYR A 168 10.31 -8.39 -3.17
C TYR A 168 9.69 -8.06 -1.81
N SER A 169 10.06 -6.94 -1.19
CA SER A 169 9.40 -6.46 0.03
C SER A 169 7.91 -6.18 -0.21
N LEU A 170 7.57 -5.60 -1.36
CA LEU A 170 6.19 -5.30 -1.73
C LEU A 170 5.38 -6.57 -2.04
N LEU A 171 5.98 -7.52 -2.77
CA LEU A 171 5.42 -8.84 -3.02
C LEU A 171 5.11 -9.55 -1.70
N ALA A 172 6.03 -9.48 -0.72
CA ALA A 172 5.82 -10.06 0.60
C ALA A 172 4.60 -9.45 1.33
N GLN A 173 4.53 -8.11 1.37
CA GLN A 173 3.42 -7.39 2.01
C GLN A 173 2.06 -7.73 1.39
N TYR A 174 1.95 -7.67 0.05
CA TYR A 174 0.71 -8.03 -0.63
C TYR A 174 0.38 -9.52 -0.50
N ALA A 175 1.38 -10.39 -0.47
CA ALA A 175 1.15 -11.82 -0.24
C ALA A 175 0.59 -12.10 1.16
N TYR A 176 1.10 -11.43 2.19
CA TYR A 176 0.53 -11.54 3.54
C TYR A 176 -0.90 -10.95 3.60
N LYS A 177 -1.17 -9.82 2.94
CA LYS A 177 -2.53 -9.26 2.76
C LYS A 177 -3.48 -10.25 2.08
N ALA A 178 -2.99 -10.95 1.06
CA ALA A 178 -3.71 -11.99 0.36
C ALA A 178 -3.78 -13.33 1.11
N ARG A 179 -3.29 -13.39 2.37
CA ARG A 179 -3.18 -14.63 3.18
C ARG A 179 -2.33 -15.72 2.53
N ASN A 180 -1.50 -15.38 1.55
CA ASN A 180 -0.54 -16.27 0.91
C ASN A 180 0.81 -16.20 1.63
N THR A 181 0.89 -16.84 2.79
CA THR A 181 2.09 -16.83 3.64
C THR A 181 3.30 -17.47 2.96
N ARG A 182 3.10 -18.51 2.16
CA ARG A 182 4.19 -19.19 1.43
C ARG A 182 4.89 -18.26 0.46
N VAL A 183 4.13 -17.54 -0.38
CA VAL A 183 4.72 -16.54 -1.30
C VAL A 183 5.31 -15.39 -0.51
N GLY A 184 4.65 -14.97 0.57
CA GLY A 184 5.15 -13.89 1.44
C GLY A 184 6.50 -14.20 2.07
N ASP A 185 6.68 -15.40 2.60
CA ASP A 185 7.93 -15.84 3.25
C ASP A 185 9.07 -15.96 2.23
N LEU A 186 8.81 -16.51 1.04
CA LEU A 186 9.80 -16.60 -0.05
C LEU A 186 10.22 -15.23 -0.55
N ALA A 187 9.26 -14.32 -0.74
CA ALA A 187 9.51 -12.96 -1.15
C ALA A 187 10.30 -12.20 -0.08
N ALA A 188 9.95 -12.36 1.20
CA ALA A 188 10.62 -11.70 2.30
C ALA A 188 12.08 -12.16 2.44
N ALA A 189 12.35 -13.46 2.28
CA ALA A 189 13.71 -13.98 2.29
C ALA A 189 14.56 -13.37 1.17
N LYS A 190 14.01 -13.27 -0.05
CA LYS A 190 14.68 -12.62 -1.18
C LYS A 190 14.91 -11.13 -0.93
N ALA A 191 13.92 -10.42 -0.41
CA ALA A 191 14.04 -9.00 -0.07
C ALA A 191 15.19 -8.74 0.92
N VAL A 192 15.28 -9.53 1.99
CA VAL A 192 16.36 -9.43 2.99
C VAL A 192 17.72 -9.77 2.39
N LYS A 193 17.78 -10.76 1.48
CA LYS A 193 19.03 -11.14 0.82
C LYS A 193 19.56 -10.02 -0.10
N LEU A 194 18.67 -9.39 -0.85
CA LEU A 194 19.00 -8.34 -1.83
C LEU A 194 19.19 -6.96 -1.17
N ALA A 195 18.63 -6.75 0.03
CA ALA A 195 18.80 -5.49 0.75
C ALA A 195 20.28 -5.25 1.14
N PRO A 196 20.72 -3.97 1.16
CA PRO A 196 22.03 -3.60 1.68
C PRO A 196 22.26 -4.15 3.10
N PRO A 197 23.48 -4.61 3.43
CA PRO A 197 23.75 -5.33 4.68
C PRO A 197 23.29 -4.58 5.93
N GLU A 198 23.46 -3.26 5.95
CA GLU A 198 23.03 -2.35 7.00
C GLU A 198 21.49 -2.26 7.17
N GLN A 199 20.71 -2.61 6.14
CA GLN A 199 19.24 -2.55 6.15
C GLN A 199 18.57 -3.90 6.39
N ARG A 200 19.31 -5.03 6.26
CA ARG A 200 18.73 -6.38 6.33
C ARG A 200 17.96 -6.66 7.62
N ALA A 201 18.50 -6.24 8.76
CA ALA A 201 17.85 -6.42 10.06
C ALA A 201 16.53 -5.64 10.16
N ARG A 202 16.52 -4.42 9.61
CA ARG A 202 15.33 -3.56 9.55
C ARG A 202 14.26 -4.17 8.65
N VAL A 203 14.62 -4.50 7.40
CA VAL A 203 13.69 -5.11 6.42
C VAL A 203 13.10 -6.41 6.96
N LYS A 204 13.91 -7.25 7.62
CA LYS A 204 13.43 -8.48 8.25
C LYS A 204 12.38 -8.17 9.32
N THR A 205 12.63 -7.20 10.19
CA THR A 205 11.70 -6.80 11.25
C THR A 205 10.38 -6.27 10.69
N GLU A 206 10.46 -5.39 9.68
CA GLU A 206 9.28 -4.81 9.02
C GLU A 206 8.41 -5.89 8.36
N LEU A 207 9.01 -6.85 7.64
CA LEU A 207 8.26 -7.92 6.98
C LEU A 207 7.67 -8.94 7.97
N GLN A 208 8.30 -9.15 9.12
CA GLN A 208 7.71 -9.95 10.21
C GLN A 208 6.51 -9.25 10.85
N ALA A 209 6.58 -7.93 11.03
CA ALA A 209 5.43 -7.15 11.47
C ALA A 209 4.28 -7.22 10.45
N ALA A 210 4.58 -7.08 9.15
CA ALA A 210 3.60 -7.21 8.07
C ALA A 210 2.95 -8.61 8.02
N LYS A 211 3.68 -9.68 8.36
CA LYS A 211 3.13 -11.04 8.46
C LYS A 211 2.12 -11.17 9.60
N LYS A 212 2.39 -10.54 10.75
CA LYS A 212 1.51 -10.56 11.94
C LYS A 212 0.27 -9.70 11.75
N SER A 213 0.45 -8.53 11.13
CA SER A 213 -0.61 -7.52 10.95
C SER A 213 -0.80 -7.17 9.46
N PRO A 214 -1.21 -8.13 8.60
CA PRO A 214 -1.21 -7.98 7.14
C PRO A 214 -2.14 -6.88 6.63
N SER A 215 -3.31 -6.72 7.24
CA SER A 215 -4.34 -5.76 6.80
C SER A 215 -4.24 -4.37 7.46
N GLY A 216 -3.13 -4.05 8.15
CA GLY A 216 -2.94 -2.74 8.80
C GLY A 216 -3.96 -2.38 9.89
N GLY A 217 -4.84 -3.31 10.26
CA GLY A 217 -5.87 -3.12 11.28
C GLY A 217 -5.43 -3.69 12.61
N GLU A 218 -4.42 -3.09 13.25
CA GLU A 218 -4.31 -3.24 14.69
C GLU A 218 -5.45 -2.42 15.32
N THR A 219 -6.37 -3.12 15.99
CA THR A 219 -7.15 -2.52 17.06
C THR A 219 -6.22 -2.39 18.26
N LEU A 220 -5.78 -1.19 18.57
CA LEU A 220 -5.06 -0.92 19.80
C LEU A 220 -6.11 -0.71 20.89
N THR A 221 -6.14 -1.63 21.86
CA THR A 221 -6.87 -1.47 23.11
C THR A 221 -5.96 -0.86 24.15
N GLY A 222 -6.19 0.41 24.49
CA GLY A 222 -5.50 1.11 25.58
C GLY A 222 -6.48 1.39 26.71
N THR A 223 -6.10 1.06 27.95
CA THR A 223 -6.88 1.45 29.13
C THR A 223 -6.20 2.65 29.78
N THR A 224 -6.88 3.79 29.84
CA THR A 224 -6.45 4.97 30.60
C THR A 224 -7.60 5.45 31.48
N ASN A 225 -7.33 5.74 32.75
CA ASN A 225 -8.34 6.10 33.76
C ASN A 225 -9.54 5.12 33.84
N GLY A 226 -9.29 3.81 33.80
CA GLY A 226 -10.33 2.77 33.96
C GLY A 226 -11.31 2.63 32.78
N LYS A 227 -11.10 3.38 31.69
CA LYS A 227 -11.87 3.25 30.45
C LYS A 227 -11.01 2.61 29.37
N THR A 228 -11.54 1.55 28.75
CA THR A 228 -10.90 0.87 27.64
C THR A 228 -11.28 1.56 26.33
N PHE A 229 -10.26 2.02 25.60
CA PHE A 229 -10.43 2.62 24.29
C PHE A 229 -9.98 1.61 23.24
N THR A 230 -10.91 1.20 22.37
CA THR A 230 -10.59 0.36 21.21
C THR A 230 -10.49 1.26 20.00
N VAL A 231 -9.27 1.43 19.49
CA VAL A 231 -9.02 2.29 18.34
C VAL A 231 -8.64 1.41 17.16
N LYS A 232 -9.45 1.44 16.09
CA LYS A 232 -9.16 0.72 14.86
C LYS A 232 -8.31 1.61 13.96
N SER A 233 -7.07 1.20 13.69
CA SER A 233 -6.27 1.81 12.63
C SER A 233 -6.98 1.60 11.29
N ASN A 234 -7.25 2.67 10.56
CA ASN A 234 -7.98 2.63 9.28
C ASN A 234 -7.04 2.52 8.06
N GLY A 235 -5.77 2.14 8.28
CA GLY A 235 -4.79 1.96 7.20
C GLY A 235 -4.36 3.27 6.51
N ARG A 236 -4.73 4.45 7.02
CA ARG A 236 -4.33 5.77 6.46
C ARG A 236 -3.40 6.57 7.38
N GLY A 237 -2.76 5.92 8.36
CA GLY A 237 -2.05 6.63 9.45
C GLY A 237 -3.00 7.42 10.37
N GLY A 238 -4.32 7.22 10.22
CA GLY A 238 -5.35 7.79 11.07
C GLY A 238 -5.98 6.74 11.99
N TYR A 239 -6.29 7.17 13.21
CA TYR A 239 -7.10 6.41 14.14
C TYR A 239 -8.56 6.78 13.90
N SER A 240 -9.44 5.81 13.62
CA SER A 240 -10.89 6.06 13.53
C SER A 240 -11.63 5.19 14.52
N GLY A 241 -12.38 5.86 15.40
CA GLY A 241 -13.18 5.25 16.45
C GLY A 241 -12.71 5.66 17.84
N ALA A 242 -13.36 6.66 18.42
CA ALA A 242 -13.52 6.76 19.86
C ALA A 242 -15.02 6.56 20.14
N VAL A 243 -15.48 5.31 20.14
CA VAL A 243 -16.77 5.01 20.76
C VAL A 243 -16.42 4.57 22.18
N PRO A 244 -16.68 5.38 23.22
CA PRO A 244 -16.58 4.89 24.58
C PRO A 244 -17.64 3.81 24.76
N GLN A 245 -17.22 2.55 24.82
CA GLN A 245 -18.08 1.50 25.33
C GLN A 245 -18.08 1.66 26.86
N SER A 246 -19.02 2.45 27.36
CA SER A 246 -19.33 2.49 28.79
C SER A 246 -19.74 1.09 29.19
N THR A 247 -18.87 0.35 29.86
CA THR A 247 -19.30 -0.79 30.65
C THR A 247 -20.24 -0.23 31.71
N SER A 248 -21.54 -0.45 31.50
CA SER A 248 -22.53 -0.24 32.56
C SER A 248 -22.18 -1.21 33.68
N THR A 249 -21.51 -0.70 34.71
CA THR A 249 -21.50 -1.34 36.02
C THR A 249 -22.93 -1.30 36.54
N THR A 250 -23.67 -2.37 36.28
CA THR A 250 -24.87 -2.72 37.03
C THR A 250 -24.49 -2.76 38.52
N PRO A 251 -25.02 -1.88 39.38
CA PRO A 251 -24.83 -2.03 40.81
C PRO A 251 -25.58 -3.29 41.25
N GLY A 252 -24.85 -4.24 41.82
CA GLY A 252 -25.43 -5.43 42.42
C GLY A 252 -26.52 -5.04 43.43
N SER A 253 -27.70 -5.59 43.21
CA SER A 253 -28.79 -5.69 44.16
C SER A 253 -28.29 -6.29 45.49
N SER A 254 -28.50 -5.59 46.60
CA SER A 254 -28.57 -6.19 47.92
C SER A 254 -29.81 -5.63 48.63
N THR A 255 -30.74 -6.52 48.94
CA THR A 255 -31.91 -6.30 49.82
C THR A 255 -31.59 -7.03 51.12
N PRO A 256 -31.86 -6.50 52.33
CA PRO A 256 -33.18 -6.61 53.01
C PRO A 256 -33.47 -5.40 53.94
N ALA A 257 -34.58 -5.17 54.69
CA ALA A 257 -35.86 -5.80 54.99
C ALA A 257 -36.79 -4.72 55.61
N LYS A 258 -38.08 -5.07 55.74
CA LYS A 258 -39.21 -4.37 56.40
C LYS A 258 -38.91 -3.64 57.73
N LYS A 259 -39.70 -2.59 57.98
CA LYS A 259 -40.53 -2.49 59.19
C LYS A 259 -41.99 -2.41 58.78
#